data_AF-A0A4D6WYI1-F1
#
_entry.id   AF-A0A4D6WYI1-F1
#
_cell.length_a   1.000
_cell.length_b   1.000
_cell.length_c   1.000
_cell.angle_alpha   90.00
_cell.angle_beta   90.00
_cell.angle_gamma   90.00
#
_symmetry.space_group_name_H-M   'P 1'
#
loop_
_entity.id
_entity.type
_entity.pdbx_description
1 polymer ?
#
loop_
_entity_poly.entity_id
_entity_poly.type
_entity_poly.pdbx_seq_one_letter_code
_entity_poly.pdbx_strand_id
1 'polypeptide(L)'
;MKYWNLKKINQIALEKTGIIPRSMSRLFSQFKQNLNPNSELEMLEELKVSRYQTLASIKYVLFLLIIPLIINQLSKTFILDPFINSIWNNNQSDLFINESQEERAFAELQRFEEKLHFEVLIGKLDDHVNITNRMKDKALEIAIRYNNESANAIKNILADFISIIIFLSILIISKRQFSILKSFINQSIYELSDTAKAFLIILFTDIFVGFHSPHGWEIIMEAILRHFGLPENRDFIFIFISTFPVVLDTVFKYWIFRYLNKISPSAVATYHNMNE
;
A
#
# COMPACT_ATOMS: atom_id res chain seq x y z
N MET A 1 -23.59 10.87 34.34
CA MET A 1 -23.02 11.96 33.51
C MET A 1 -24.02 12.33 32.43
N LYS A 2 -24.25 13.63 32.28
CA LYS A 2 -25.39 14.31 31.65
C LYS A 2 -25.47 14.05 30.13
N TYR A 3 -26.69 13.94 29.62
CA TYR A 3 -27.06 13.79 28.20
C TYR A 3 -26.30 14.77 27.29
N TRP A 4 -25.47 14.23 26.39
CA TRP A 4 -24.78 15.00 25.37
C TRP A 4 -25.70 15.27 24.19
N ASN A 5 -25.93 16.56 23.94
CA ASN A 5 -26.89 17.08 22.98
C ASN A 5 -26.31 17.00 21.56
N LEU A 6 -26.37 15.81 20.94
CA LEU A 6 -25.93 15.52 19.55
C LEU A 6 -26.59 16.43 18.50
N LYS A 7 -27.71 17.09 18.83
CA LYS A 7 -28.40 18.03 17.95
C LYS A 7 -27.59 19.30 17.65
N LYS A 8 -26.69 19.72 18.56
CA LYS A 8 -25.89 20.95 18.40
C LYS A 8 -24.78 20.80 17.35
N ILE A 9 -24.30 19.58 17.13
CA ILE A 9 -23.24 19.28 16.16
C ILE A 9 -23.77 19.37 14.72
N ASN A 10 -25.03 18.97 14.49
CA ASN A 10 -25.65 19.05 13.17
C ASN A 10 -26.07 20.47 12.75
N GLN A 11 -26.23 21.42 13.69
CA GLN A 11 -26.53 22.82 13.35
C GLN A 11 -25.31 23.58 12.83
N ILE A 12 -24.09 23.22 13.25
CA ILE A 12 -22.85 23.86 12.79
C ILE A 12 -22.55 23.53 11.32
N ALA A 13 -23.07 22.42 10.80
CA ALA A 13 -22.93 22.04 9.40
C ALA A 13 -23.81 22.86 8.44
N LEU A 14 -24.73 23.70 8.95
CA LEU A 14 -25.78 24.35 8.16
C LEU A 14 -25.80 25.88 8.31
N GLU A 15 -24.68 26.51 8.71
CA GLU A 15 -24.53 27.95 8.53
C GLU A 15 -24.03 28.27 7.12
N LYS A 16 -24.97 28.78 6.32
CA LYS A 16 -24.75 29.38 5.01
C LYS A 16 -23.57 30.36 5.07
N THR A 17 -22.80 30.39 3.99
CA THR A 17 -21.75 31.36 3.67
C THR A 17 -22.25 32.80 3.86
N GLY A 18 -22.09 33.32 5.07
CA GLY A 18 -22.30 34.73 5.39
C GLY A 18 -21.14 35.56 4.88
N ILE A 19 -21.41 36.84 4.64
CA ILE A 19 -20.55 37.88 4.06
C ILE A 19 -19.30 38.18 4.92
N ILE A 20 -19.17 37.54 6.09
CA ILE A 20 -18.07 37.75 7.03
C ILE A 20 -17.01 36.65 6.83
N PRO A 21 -15.76 37.00 6.52
CA PRO A 21 -14.66 36.03 6.44
C PRO A 21 -14.56 35.24 7.75
N ARG A 22 -14.45 33.91 7.68
CA ARG A 22 -14.32 33.03 8.86
C ARG A 22 -13.18 33.42 9.79
N SER A 23 -12.12 34.06 9.27
CA SER A 23 -11.02 34.61 10.05
C SER A 23 -11.46 35.70 11.05
N MET A 24 -12.40 36.57 10.67
CA MET A 24 -12.92 37.63 11.55
C MET A 24 -13.79 37.06 12.68
N SER A 25 -14.59 36.05 12.39
CA SER A 25 -15.35 35.32 13.42
C SER A 25 -14.43 34.59 14.40
N ARG A 26 -13.34 33.99 13.90
CA ARG A 26 -12.31 33.35 14.73
C ARG A 26 -11.58 34.35 15.63
N LEU A 27 -11.26 35.54 15.13
CA LEU A 27 -10.64 36.62 15.92
C LEU A 27 -11.59 37.17 16.98
N PHE A 28 -12.87 37.35 16.67
CA PHE A 28 -13.87 37.83 17.63
C PHE A 28 -14.18 36.81 18.73
N SER A 29 -14.23 35.52 18.38
CA SER A 29 -14.37 34.45 19.36
C SER A 29 -13.13 34.33 20.26
N GLN A 30 -11.92 34.44 19.72
CA GLN A 30 -10.68 34.52 20.50
C GLN A 30 -10.67 35.74 21.44
N PHE A 31 -11.09 36.91 20.97
CA PHE A 31 -11.18 38.12 21.79
C PHE A 31 -12.17 37.95 22.96
N LYS A 32 -13.35 37.38 22.68
CA LYS A 32 -14.36 37.08 23.72
C LYS A 32 -13.87 36.01 24.71
N GLN A 33 -13.10 35.03 24.24
CA GLN A 33 -12.53 33.98 25.09
C GLN A 33 -11.43 34.55 26.00
N ASN A 34 -10.55 35.40 25.49
CA ASN A 34 -9.49 36.05 26.28
C ASN A 34 -10.02 37.00 27.36
N LEU A 35 -11.28 37.46 27.27
CA LEU A 35 -11.95 38.27 28.29
C LEU A 35 -12.57 37.43 29.43
N ASN A 36 -12.55 36.10 29.33
CA ASN A 36 -13.09 35.20 30.34
C ASN A 36 -11.97 34.83 31.35
N PRO A 37 -12.15 35.03 32.67
CA PRO A 37 -11.11 34.77 33.67
C PRO A 37 -10.70 33.29 33.80
N ASN A 38 -11.46 32.35 33.24
CA ASN A 38 -11.14 30.91 33.19
C ASN A 38 -10.55 30.44 31.85
N SER A 39 -10.27 31.36 30.93
CA SER A 39 -9.81 31.04 29.57
C SER A 39 -8.49 30.27 29.52
N GLU A 40 -7.55 30.58 30.42
CA GLU A 40 -6.28 29.85 30.50
C GLU A 40 -6.49 28.37 30.88
N LEU A 41 -7.43 28.08 31.76
CA LEU A 41 -7.77 26.70 32.15
C LEU A 41 -8.44 25.95 31.00
N GLU A 42 -9.37 26.58 30.29
CA GLU A 42 -10.02 26.01 29.10
C GLU A 42 -9.00 25.71 27.99
N MET A 43 -8.06 26.62 27.73
CA MET A 43 -6.99 26.43 26.75
C MET A 43 -6.06 25.27 27.13
N LEU A 44 -5.72 25.12 28.42
CA LEU A 44 -4.91 24.00 28.89
C LEU A 44 -5.65 22.65 28.74
N GLU A 45 -6.96 22.62 28.95
CA GLU A 45 -7.77 21.42 28.73
C GLU A 45 -7.87 21.04 27.25
N GLU A 46 -8.10 22.01 26.36
CA GLU A 46 -8.11 21.79 24.90
C GLU A 46 -6.77 21.24 24.40
N LEU A 47 -5.65 21.79 24.88
CA LEU A 47 -4.31 21.30 24.54
C LEU A 47 -4.09 19.86 25.02
N LYS A 48 -4.55 19.51 26.22
CA LYS A 48 -4.46 18.12 26.75
C LYS A 48 -5.27 17.16 25.88
N VAL A 49 -6.49 17.54 25.49
CA VAL A 49 -7.35 16.73 24.63
C VAL A 49 -6.73 16.52 23.26
N SER A 50 -6.21 17.57 22.63
CA SER A 50 -5.53 17.49 21.33
C SER A 50 -4.29 16.58 21.37
N ARG A 51 -3.45 16.70 22.42
CA ARG A 51 -2.30 15.81 22.62
C ARG A 51 -2.71 14.36 22.79
N TYR A 52 -3.76 14.10 23.59
CA TYR A 52 -4.29 12.75 23.76
C TYR A 52 -4.80 12.17 22.45
N GLN A 53 -5.57 12.94 21.67
CA GLN A 53 -6.08 12.50 20.37
C GLN A 53 -4.97 12.18 19.39
N THR A 54 -3.93 13.03 19.32
CA THR A 54 -2.75 12.83 18.49
C THR A 54 -2.03 11.54 18.86
N LEU A 55 -1.70 11.35 20.15
CA LEU A 55 -1.00 10.15 20.63
C LEU A 55 -1.82 8.87 20.43
N ALA A 56 -3.12 8.92 20.72
CA ALA A 56 -4.03 7.79 20.52
C ALA A 56 -4.13 7.42 19.03
N SER A 57 -4.18 8.42 18.14
CA SER A 57 -4.26 8.22 16.69
C SER A 57 -2.97 7.62 16.15
N ILE A 58 -1.80 8.16 16.53
CA ILE A 58 -0.49 7.64 16.12
C ILE A 58 -0.32 6.19 16.59
N LYS A 59 -0.60 5.92 17.88
CA LYS A 59 -0.51 4.56 18.43
C LYS A 59 -1.45 3.60 17.70
N TYR A 60 -2.65 4.07 17.35
CA TYR A 60 -3.62 3.26 16.63
C TYR A 60 -3.18 2.95 15.20
N VAL A 61 -2.62 3.93 14.46
CA VAL A 61 -2.07 3.72 13.12
C VAL A 61 -0.91 2.73 13.15
N LEU A 62 0.02 2.90 14.10
CA LEU A 62 1.13 1.95 14.29
C LEU A 62 0.60 0.54 14.56
N PHE A 63 -0.36 0.40 15.47
CA PHE A 63 -0.97 -0.89 15.78
C PHE A 63 -1.68 -1.50 14.55
N LEU A 64 -2.42 -0.69 13.80
CA LEU A 64 -3.18 -1.12 12.63
C LEU A 64 -2.26 -1.62 11.49
N LEU A 65 -1.07 -1.04 11.34
CA LEU A 65 -0.10 -1.44 10.31
C LEU A 65 0.82 -2.58 10.76
N ILE A 66 1.33 -2.50 11.99
CA ILE A 66 2.37 -3.42 12.48
C ILE A 66 1.78 -4.79 12.83
N ILE A 67 0.59 -4.84 13.45
CA ILE A 67 0.04 -6.12 13.92
C ILE A 67 -0.27 -7.10 12.79
N PRO A 68 -0.98 -6.71 11.71
CA PRO A 68 -1.21 -7.62 10.59
C PRO A 68 0.09 -8.13 9.97
N LEU A 69 1.10 -7.26 9.84
CA LEU A 69 2.41 -7.62 9.29
C LEU A 69 3.15 -8.64 10.19
N ILE A 70 3.15 -8.43 11.50
CA ILE A 70 3.76 -9.37 12.45
C ILE A 70 3.03 -10.71 12.40
N ILE A 71 1.69 -10.71 12.41
CA ILE A 71 0.91 -11.96 12.35
C ILE A 71 1.15 -12.68 11.01
N ASN A 72 1.23 -11.97 9.90
CA ASN A 72 1.59 -12.54 8.60
C ASN A 72 2.92 -13.31 8.69
N GLN A 73 3.98 -12.64 9.14
CA GLN A 73 5.31 -13.25 9.23
C GLN A 73 5.37 -14.42 10.22
N LEU A 74 4.74 -14.28 11.39
CA LEU A 74 4.69 -15.34 12.40
C LEU A 74 3.89 -16.55 11.93
N SER A 75 2.70 -16.33 11.38
CA SER A 75 1.87 -17.43 10.86
C SER A 75 2.56 -18.15 9.70
N LYS A 76 3.19 -17.39 8.80
CA LYS A 76 3.98 -17.95 7.71
C LYS A 76 5.10 -18.85 8.21
N THR A 77 5.89 -18.38 9.17
CA THR A 77 7.11 -19.08 9.63
C THR A 77 6.81 -20.25 10.57
N PHE A 78 5.89 -20.08 11.52
CA PHE A 78 5.69 -21.07 12.58
C PHE A 78 4.59 -22.09 12.28
N ILE A 79 3.62 -21.73 11.44
CA ILE A 79 2.43 -22.58 11.19
C ILE A 79 2.44 -23.06 9.74
N LEU A 80 2.48 -22.13 8.78
CA LEU A 80 2.33 -22.46 7.38
C LEU A 80 3.59 -23.14 6.82
N ASP A 81 4.79 -22.72 7.22
CA ASP A 81 6.03 -23.33 6.73
C ASP A 81 6.12 -24.84 7.00
N PRO A 82 6.03 -25.34 8.25
CA PRO A 82 6.10 -26.78 8.48
C PRO A 82 4.93 -27.55 7.85
N PHE A 83 3.72 -26.97 7.85
CA PHE A 83 2.52 -27.63 7.34
C PHE A 83 2.53 -27.75 5.81
N ILE A 84 2.80 -26.65 5.11
CA ILE A 84 2.80 -26.62 3.65
C ILE A 84 4.01 -27.39 3.11
N ASN A 85 5.20 -27.25 3.69
CA ASN A 85 6.36 -28.01 3.23
C ASN A 85 6.14 -29.53 3.42
N SER A 86 5.50 -29.96 4.51
CA SER A 86 5.17 -31.37 4.70
C SER A 86 4.13 -31.89 3.71
N ILE A 87 3.12 -31.10 3.36
CA ILE A 87 2.08 -31.52 2.40
C ILE A 87 2.64 -31.52 0.99
N TRP A 88 3.32 -30.44 0.60
CA TRP A 88 3.86 -30.22 -0.73
C TRP A 88 4.88 -31.31 -1.08
N ASN A 89 5.83 -31.59 -0.19
CA ASN A 89 6.86 -32.60 -0.44
C ASN A 89 6.35 -34.06 -0.40
N ASN A 90 5.24 -34.34 0.29
CA ASN A 90 4.71 -35.70 0.41
C ASN A 90 3.67 -36.06 -0.66
N ASN A 91 2.92 -35.08 -1.16
CA ASN A 91 1.70 -35.36 -1.94
C ASN A 91 1.78 -34.93 -3.41
N GLN A 92 2.82 -34.20 -3.84
CA GLN A 92 2.88 -33.69 -5.22
C GLN A 92 4.03 -34.29 -6.02
N SER A 93 3.69 -34.77 -7.22
CA SER A 93 4.63 -35.11 -8.30
C SER A 93 5.10 -33.88 -9.07
N ASP A 94 4.34 -32.78 -8.97
CA ASP A 94 4.50 -31.61 -9.84
C ASP A 94 5.36 -30.57 -9.12
N LEU A 95 6.49 -30.25 -9.74
CA LEU A 95 7.52 -29.38 -9.14
C LEU A 95 7.15 -27.89 -9.23
N PHE A 96 6.33 -27.53 -10.21
CA PHE A 96 5.97 -26.15 -10.54
C PHE A 96 4.49 -25.91 -10.29
N ILE A 97 4.15 -24.75 -9.71
CA ILE A 97 2.74 -24.38 -9.49
C ILE A 97 2.07 -23.83 -10.75
N ASN A 98 2.85 -23.33 -11.72
CA ASN A 98 2.36 -22.73 -12.95
C ASN A 98 3.37 -22.87 -14.11
N GLU A 99 2.86 -22.76 -15.34
CA GLU A 99 3.64 -22.91 -16.59
C GLU A 99 4.76 -21.85 -16.72
N SER A 100 4.54 -20.65 -16.19
CA SER A 100 5.54 -19.58 -16.25
C SER A 100 6.78 -19.91 -15.41
N GLN A 101 6.61 -20.54 -14.25
CA GLN A 101 7.72 -21.03 -13.43
C GLN A 101 8.48 -22.15 -14.13
N GLU A 102 7.75 -23.09 -14.76
CA GLU A 102 8.33 -24.20 -15.52
C GLU A 102 9.16 -23.68 -16.70
N GLU A 103 8.64 -22.74 -17.49
CA GLU A 103 9.34 -22.13 -18.62
C GLU A 103 10.66 -21.48 -18.16
N ARG A 104 10.65 -20.75 -17.04
CA ARG A 104 11.88 -20.14 -16.50
C ARG A 104 12.89 -21.18 -16.02
N ALA A 105 12.42 -22.25 -15.38
CA ALA A 105 13.29 -23.32 -14.91
C ALA A 105 13.99 -24.03 -16.08
N PHE A 106 13.26 -24.32 -17.15
CA PHE A 106 13.82 -24.91 -18.36
C PHE A 106 14.73 -23.96 -19.11
N ALA A 107 14.35 -22.68 -19.25
CA ALA A 107 15.22 -21.68 -19.87
C ALA A 107 16.54 -21.50 -19.12
N GLU A 108 16.51 -21.57 -17.78
CA GLU A 108 17.74 -21.51 -16.97
C GLU A 108 18.61 -22.74 -17.14
N LEU A 109 18.02 -23.94 -17.16
CA LEU A 109 18.76 -25.18 -17.39
C LEU A 109 19.38 -25.21 -18.80
N GLN A 110 18.61 -24.81 -19.82
CA GLN A 110 19.09 -24.72 -21.20
C GLN A 110 20.25 -23.74 -21.34
N ARG A 111 20.15 -22.55 -20.73
CA ARG A 111 21.26 -21.56 -20.73
C ARG A 111 22.52 -22.12 -20.09
N PHE A 112 22.36 -22.92 -19.03
CA PHE A 112 23.49 -23.57 -18.37
C PHE A 112 24.12 -24.66 -19.25
N GLU A 113 23.29 -25.45 -19.92
CA GLU A 113 23.74 -26.45 -20.91
C GLU A 113 24.52 -25.79 -22.05
N GLU A 114 23.96 -24.76 -22.68
CA GLU A 114 24.60 -23.98 -23.75
C GLU A 114 25.96 -23.43 -23.32
N LYS A 115 26.05 -22.93 -22.08
CA LYS A 115 27.31 -22.45 -21.50
C LYS A 115 28.32 -23.59 -21.35
N LEU A 116 27.92 -24.75 -20.82
CA LEU A 116 28.82 -25.90 -20.67
C LEU A 116 29.34 -26.38 -22.03
N HIS A 117 28.45 -26.49 -23.03
CA HIS A 117 28.83 -26.86 -24.38
C HIS A 117 29.81 -25.87 -25.00
N PHE A 118 29.58 -24.57 -24.81
CA PHE A 118 30.51 -23.54 -25.27
C PHE A 118 31.90 -23.69 -24.63
N GLU A 119 31.97 -23.94 -23.31
CA GLU A 119 33.24 -24.13 -22.59
C GLU A 119 34.02 -25.36 -23.08
N VAL A 120 33.32 -26.42 -23.48
CA VAL A 120 33.93 -27.61 -24.12
C VAL A 120 34.48 -27.27 -25.50
N LEU A 121 33.73 -26.56 -26.33
CA LEU A 121 34.15 -26.19 -27.69
C LEU A 121 35.40 -25.31 -27.72
N ILE A 122 35.62 -24.51 -26.68
CA ILE A 122 36.82 -23.66 -26.55
C ILE A 122 37.97 -24.33 -25.77
N GLY A 123 37.84 -25.62 -25.44
CA GLY A 123 38.89 -26.39 -24.76
C GLY A 123 39.13 -26.00 -23.30
N LYS A 124 38.13 -25.42 -22.61
CA LYS A 124 38.21 -25.16 -21.16
C LYS A 124 37.76 -26.37 -20.32
N LEU A 125 37.00 -27.29 -20.90
CA LEU A 125 36.49 -28.49 -20.26
C LEU A 125 36.77 -29.70 -21.17
N ASP A 126 37.49 -30.69 -20.64
CA ASP A 126 38.00 -31.81 -21.44
C ASP A 126 37.11 -33.07 -21.39
N ASP A 127 36.13 -33.16 -20.48
CA ASP A 127 35.48 -34.43 -20.16
C ASP A 127 33.94 -34.39 -20.22
N HIS A 128 33.35 -35.17 -21.13
CA HIS A 128 31.91 -35.30 -21.33
C HIS A 128 31.18 -35.90 -20.11
N VAL A 129 31.85 -36.75 -19.31
CA VAL A 129 31.27 -37.33 -18.08
C VAL A 129 31.03 -36.25 -17.02
N ASN A 130 31.86 -35.21 -17.00
CA ASN A 130 31.73 -34.08 -16.09
C ASN A 130 30.52 -33.20 -16.45
N ILE A 131 30.15 -33.12 -17.73
CA ILE A 131 28.99 -32.35 -18.20
C ILE A 131 27.69 -32.94 -17.68
N THR A 132 27.49 -34.25 -17.83
CA THR A 132 26.26 -34.92 -17.40
C THR A 132 26.03 -34.79 -15.89
N ASN A 133 27.11 -34.91 -15.09
CA ASN A 133 27.01 -34.73 -13.64
C ASN A 133 26.69 -33.27 -13.28
N ARG A 134 27.38 -32.29 -13.87
CA ARG A 134 27.08 -30.87 -13.67
C ARG A 134 25.66 -30.50 -14.08
N MET A 135 25.15 -31.08 -15.16
CA MET A 135 23.76 -30.90 -15.61
C MET A 135 22.76 -31.47 -14.61
N LYS A 136 23.01 -32.68 -14.07
CA LYS A 136 22.17 -33.27 -13.02
C LYS A 136 22.17 -32.43 -11.75
N ASP A 137 23.34 -31.98 -11.31
CA ASP A 137 23.47 -31.14 -10.11
C ASP A 137 22.72 -29.83 -10.30
N LYS A 138 22.85 -29.19 -11.47
CA LYS A 138 22.12 -27.96 -11.79
C LYS A 138 20.62 -28.18 -11.89
N ALA A 139 20.17 -29.28 -12.50
CA ALA A 139 18.76 -29.62 -12.58
C ALA A 139 18.16 -29.83 -11.18
N LEU A 140 18.87 -30.51 -10.27
CA LEU A 140 18.45 -30.66 -8.87
C LEU A 140 18.40 -29.32 -8.12
N GLU A 141 19.39 -28.45 -8.32
CA GLU A 141 19.41 -27.10 -7.73
C GLU A 141 18.18 -26.29 -8.18
N ILE A 142 17.91 -26.27 -9.50
CA ILE A 142 16.75 -25.60 -10.09
C ILE A 142 15.46 -26.20 -9.53
N ALA A 143 15.35 -27.53 -9.52
CA ALA A 143 14.22 -28.27 -8.98
C ALA A 143 13.91 -27.87 -7.53
N ILE A 144 14.91 -27.91 -6.64
CA ILE A 144 14.72 -27.54 -5.23
C ILE A 144 14.31 -26.07 -5.10
N ARG A 145 14.91 -25.17 -5.88
CA ARG A 145 14.61 -23.74 -5.81
C ARG A 145 13.18 -23.43 -6.23
N TYR A 146 12.73 -23.93 -7.38
CA TYR A 146 11.37 -23.67 -7.87
C TYR A 146 10.29 -24.43 -7.07
N ASN A 147 10.61 -25.60 -6.52
CA ASN A 147 9.76 -26.29 -5.55
C ASN A 147 9.52 -25.41 -4.30
N ASN A 148 10.59 -24.83 -3.77
CA ASN A 148 10.50 -23.90 -2.63
C ASN A 148 9.76 -22.61 -2.99
N GLU A 149 9.92 -22.10 -4.22
CA GLU A 149 9.15 -20.94 -4.71
C GLU A 149 7.65 -21.24 -4.74
N SER A 150 7.27 -22.39 -5.29
CA SER A 150 5.87 -22.87 -5.34
C SER A 150 5.26 -23.00 -3.94
N ALA A 151 5.95 -23.69 -3.03
CA ALA A 151 5.51 -23.79 -1.64
C ALA A 151 5.42 -22.41 -0.97
N ASN A 152 6.37 -21.50 -1.24
CA ASN A 152 6.38 -20.14 -0.70
C ASN A 152 5.20 -19.30 -1.21
N ALA A 153 4.80 -19.43 -2.46
CA ALA A 153 3.64 -18.75 -3.01
C ALA A 153 2.35 -19.16 -2.27
N ILE A 154 2.16 -20.44 -2.01
CA ILE A 154 1.00 -20.94 -1.23
C ILE A 154 1.03 -20.37 0.19
N LYS A 155 2.20 -20.40 0.84
CA LYS A 155 2.40 -19.81 2.17
C LYS A 155 2.08 -18.32 2.19
N ASN A 156 2.46 -17.57 1.15
CA ASN A 156 2.16 -16.15 0.99
C ASN A 156 0.65 -15.90 0.93
N ILE A 157 -0.08 -16.59 0.04
CA ILE A 157 -1.53 -16.42 -0.12
C ILE A 157 -2.24 -16.63 1.22
N LEU A 158 -1.91 -17.71 1.93
CA LEU A 158 -2.55 -18.04 3.20
C LEU A 158 -2.18 -17.02 4.31
N ALA A 159 -0.91 -16.62 4.39
CA ALA A 159 -0.46 -15.63 5.37
C ALA A 159 -1.10 -14.26 5.13
N ASP A 160 -1.25 -13.85 3.87
CA ASP A 160 -1.89 -12.60 3.49
C ASP A 160 -3.38 -12.62 3.81
N PHE A 161 -4.05 -13.74 3.56
CA PHE A 161 -5.44 -13.91 3.94
C PHE A 161 -5.65 -13.79 5.46
N ILE A 162 -4.78 -14.42 6.26
CA ILE A 162 -4.78 -14.27 7.72
C ILE A 162 -4.54 -12.80 8.11
N SER A 163 -3.57 -12.13 7.49
CA SER A 163 -3.26 -10.72 7.73
C SER A 163 -4.46 -9.81 7.46
N ILE A 164 -5.17 -10.03 6.34
CA ILE A 164 -6.38 -9.30 5.98
C ILE A 164 -7.48 -9.52 7.02
N ILE A 165 -7.70 -10.76 7.46
CA ILE A 165 -8.68 -11.06 8.51
C ILE A 165 -8.34 -10.31 9.80
N ILE A 166 -7.07 -10.31 10.21
CA ILE A 166 -6.62 -9.60 11.42
C ILE A 166 -6.80 -8.10 11.26
N PHE A 167 -6.41 -7.53 10.12
CA PHE A 167 -6.60 -6.11 9.83
C PHE A 167 -8.08 -5.70 9.92
N LEU A 168 -8.97 -6.47 9.28
CA LEU A 168 -10.41 -6.22 9.34
C LEU A 168 -10.97 -6.41 10.76
N SER A 169 -10.50 -7.41 11.49
CA SER A 169 -10.89 -7.67 12.88
C SER A 169 -10.51 -6.50 13.79
N ILE A 170 -9.30 -5.95 13.63
CA ILE A 170 -8.85 -4.75 14.34
C ILE A 170 -9.83 -3.61 14.05
N LEU A 171 -10.10 -3.29 12.78
CA LEU A 171 -11.02 -2.21 12.39
C LEU A 171 -12.41 -2.35 13.03
N ILE A 172 -12.95 -3.57 13.09
CA ILE A 172 -14.29 -3.85 13.65
C ILE A 172 -14.29 -3.75 15.18
N ILE A 173 -13.24 -4.20 15.86
CA ILE A 173 -13.17 -4.21 17.33
C ILE A 173 -12.83 -2.82 17.88
N SER A 174 -11.89 -2.11 17.25
CA SER A 174 -11.38 -0.81 17.72
C SER A 174 -12.13 0.40 17.15
N LYS A 175 -13.48 0.33 17.09
CA LYS A 175 -14.33 1.41 16.56
C LYS A 175 -14.08 2.75 17.22
N ARG A 176 -13.83 2.75 18.54
CA ARG A 176 -13.54 3.98 19.29
C ARG A 176 -12.24 4.63 18.82
N GLN A 177 -11.17 3.86 18.72
CA GLN A 177 -9.85 4.34 18.27
C GLN A 177 -9.92 4.79 16.82
N PHE A 178 -10.63 4.05 15.97
CA PHE A 178 -10.89 4.44 14.58
C PHE A 178 -11.65 5.78 14.50
N SER A 179 -12.65 6.01 15.34
CA SER A 179 -13.36 7.29 15.41
C SER A 179 -12.46 8.43 15.88
N ILE A 180 -11.54 8.18 16.83
CA ILE A 180 -10.55 9.17 17.28
C ILE A 180 -9.60 9.52 16.13
N LEU A 181 -9.07 8.51 15.43
CA LEU A 181 -8.22 8.70 14.25
C LEU A 181 -8.94 9.51 13.17
N LYS A 182 -10.20 9.18 12.87
CA LYS A 182 -11.02 9.93 11.91
C LYS A 182 -11.18 11.40 12.33
N SER A 183 -11.44 11.66 13.61
CA SER A 183 -11.55 13.02 14.13
C SER A 183 -10.23 13.77 13.99
N PHE A 184 -9.12 13.12 14.34
CA PHE A 184 -7.77 13.69 14.21
C PHE A 184 -7.43 14.02 12.76
N ILE A 185 -7.60 13.08 11.82
CA ILE A 185 -7.36 13.31 10.39
C ILE A 185 -8.23 14.47 9.87
N ASN A 186 -9.52 14.47 10.21
CA ASN A 186 -10.42 15.56 9.82
C ASN A 186 -9.92 16.90 10.35
N GLN A 187 -9.58 16.98 11.64
CA GLN A 187 -9.06 18.20 12.25
C GLN A 187 -7.78 18.66 11.56
N SER A 188 -6.81 17.77 11.34
CA SER A 188 -5.56 18.09 10.62
C SER A 188 -5.84 18.62 9.21
N ILE A 189 -6.77 18.01 8.48
CA ILE A 189 -7.14 18.49 7.13
C ILE A 189 -7.85 19.84 7.22
N TYR A 190 -8.75 20.06 8.18
CA TYR A 190 -9.49 21.32 8.33
C TYR A 190 -8.59 22.49 8.75
N GLU A 191 -7.53 22.22 9.52
CA GLU A 191 -6.57 23.23 9.96
C GLU A 191 -5.67 23.76 8.83
N LEU A 192 -5.53 23.01 7.73
CA LEU A 192 -4.76 23.44 6.56
C LEU A 192 -5.47 24.59 5.81
N SER A 193 -4.68 25.45 5.16
CA SER A 193 -5.21 26.42 4.20
C SER A 193 -5.75 25.71 2.95
N ASP A 194 -6.69 26.34 2.24
CA ASP A 194 -7.24 25.75 1.01
C ASP A 194 -6.17 25.58 -0.08
N THR A 195 -5.15 26.43 -0.09
CA THR A 195 -3.96 26.29 -0.93
C THR A 195 -3.11 25.06 -0.55
N ALA A 196 -2.87 24.82 0.74
CA ALA A 196 -2.11 23.66 1.20
C ALA A 196 -2.85 22.34 0.94
N LYS A 197 -4.19 22.34 1.08
CA LYS A 197 -5.02 21.19 0.70
C LYS A 197 -4.90 20.88 -0.80
N ALA A 198 -5.02 21.90 -1.64
CA ALA A 198 -4.87 21.75 -3.09
C ALA A 198 -3.46 21.22 -3.45
N PHE A 199 -2.41 21.78 -2.85
CA PHE A 199 -1.03 21.33 -3.03
C PHE A 199 -0.83 19.87 -2.59
N LEU A 200 -1.29 19.49 -1.40
CA LEU A 200 -1.18 18.10 -0.92
C LEU A 200 -1.90 17.10 -1.83
N ILE A 201 -3.07 17.48 -2.34
CA ILE A 201 -3.80 16.65 -3.29
C ILE A 201 -2.98 16.45 -4.57
N ILE A 202 -2.48 17.55 -5.17
CA ILE A 202 -1.66 17.49 -6.40
C ILE A 202 -0.39 16.67 -6.17
N LEU A 203 0.34 16.94 -5.09
CA LEU A 203 1.57 16.23 -4.73
C LEU A 203 1.33 14.72 -4.57
N PHE A 204 0.28 14.35 -3.83
CA PHE A 204 -0.06 12.95 -3.62
C PHE A 204 -0.41 12.26 -4.95
N THR A 205 -1.23 12.90 -5.78
CA THR A 205 -1.58 12.30 -7.06
C THR A 205 -0.40 12.20 -8.01
N ASP A 206 0.51 13.17 -8.04
CA ASP A 206 1.69 13.12 -8.90
C ASP A 206 2.64 11.98 -8.50
N ILE A 207 2.86 11.78 -7.19
CA ILE A 207 3.70 10.68 -6.67
C ILE A 207 3.12 9.29 -6.97
N PHE A 208 1.82 9.09 -6.78
CA PHE A 208 1.21 7.76 -6.88
C PHE A 208 0.71 7.41 -8.28
N VAL A 209 0.51 8.41 -9.12
CA VAL A 209 -0.12 8.25 -10.45
C VAL A 209 0.86 8.62 -11.57
N GLY A 210 2.02 9.20 -11.24
CA GLY A 210 3.08 9.52 -12.18
C GLY A 210 3.69 8.29 -12.86
N PHE A 211 3.64 8.26 -14.19
CA PHE A 211 4.23 7.24 -15.05
C PHE A 211 5.72 7.47 -15.20
N HIS A 212 6.49 7.17 -14.17
CA HIS A 212 7.92 7.45 -14.25
C HIS A 212 8.69 6.36 -15.03
N SER A 213 8.12 5.17 -15.20
CA SER A 213 8.67 4.14 -16.10
C SER A 213 7.70 2.96 -16.28
N PRO A 214 7.38 2.54 -17.53
CA PRO A 214 6.70 1.27 -17.80
C PRO A 214 7.41 0.06 -17.15
N HIS A 215 8.75 0.11 -17.10
CA HIS A 215 9.55 -0.96 -16.50
C HIS A 215 9.37 -1.04 -14.98
N GLY A 216 9.11 0.09 -14.30
CA GLY A 216 8.80 0.07 -12.87
C GLY A 216 7.51 -0.71 -12.58
N TRP A 217 6.50 -0.53 -13.42
CA TRP A 217 5.25 -1.28 -13.32
C TRP A 217 5.43 -2.77 -13.67
N GLU A 218 6.27 -3.09 -14.64
CA GLU A 218 6.61 -4.48 -14.98
C GLU A 218 7.20 -5.21 -13.76
N ILE A 219 8.20 -4.64 -13.11
CA ILE A 219 8.82 -5.22 -11.91
C ILE A 219 7.80 -5.41 -10.78
N ILE A 220 6.93 -4.41 -10.54
CA ILE A 220 5.89 -4.49 -9.51
C ILE A 220 4.90 -5.61 -9.83
N MET A 221 4.46 -5.72 -11.08
CA MET A 221 3.50 -6.73 -11.50
C MET A 221 4.10 -8.14 -11.44
N GLU A 222 5.33 -8.33 -11.92
CA GLU A 222 6.05 -9.59 -11.78
C GLU A 222 6.18 -9.98 -10.30
N ALA A 223 6.58 -9.04 -9.43
CA ALA A 223 6.71 -9.31 -8.00
C ALA A 223 5.38 -9.72 -7.35
N ILE A 224 4.27 -9.07 -7.71
CA ILE A 224 2.93 -9.40 -7.22
C ILE A 224 2.52 -10.80 -7.72
N LEU A 225 2.69 -11.09 -9.01
CA LEU A 225 2.31 -12.38 -9.58
C LEU A 225 3.13 -13.52 -8.95
N ARG A 226 4.46 -13.34 -8.78
CA ARG A 226 5.33 -14.29 -8.07
C ARG A 226 4.90 -14.50 -6.63
N HIS A 227 4.59 -13.42 -5.92
CA HIS A 227 4.17 -13.49 -4.52
C HIS A 227 2.93 -14.37 -4.35
N PHE A 228 1.99 -14.30 -5.30
CA PHE A 228 0.78 -15.13 -5.35
C PHE A 228 0.92 -16.43 -6.14
N GLY A 229 2.09 -16.76 -6.69
CA GLY A 229 2.29 -17.95 -7.51
C GLY A 229 1.46 -17.96 -8.80
N LEU A 230 1.07 -16.78 -9.29
CA LEU A 230 0.34 -16.62 -10.55
C LEU A 230 1.33 -16.55 -11.73
N PRO A 231 0.92 -17.00 -12.93
CA PRO A 231 1.79 -16.97 -14.10
C PRO A 231 2.08 -15.53 -14.56
N GLU A 232 3.35 -15.24 -14.88
CA GLU A 232 3.79 -13.96 -15.44
C GLU A 232 3.47 -13.87 -16.93
N ASN A 233 2.19 -13.77 -17.25
CA ASN A 233 1.77 -13.57 -18.63
C ASN A 233 2.19 -12.15 -19.10
N ARG A 234 3.13 -12.09 -20.04
CA ARG A 234 3.64 -10.81 -20.58
C ARG A 234 2.56 -9.97 -21.25
N ASP A 235 1.62 -10.59 -21.96
CA ASP A 235 0.53 -9.86 -22.60
C ASP A 235 -0.36 -9.20 -21.56
N PHE A 236 -0.70 -9.91 -20.49
CA PHE A 236 -1.45 -9.35 -19.36
C PHE A 236 -0.69 -8.18 -18.72
N ILE A 237 0.61 -8.35 -18.45
CA ILE A 237 1.44 -7.30 -17.86
C ILE A 237 1.47 -6.06 -18.77
N PHE A 238 1.69 -6.21 -20.08
CA PHE A 238 1.73 -5.08 -21.00
C PHE A 238 0.38 -4.38 -21.18
N ILE A 239 -0.73 -5.14 -21.22
CA ILE A 239 -2.08 -4.56 -21.23
C ILE A 239 -2.33 -3.76 -19.96
N PHE A 240 -1.93 -4.30 -18.80
CA PHE A 240 -2.05 -3.61 -17.52
C PHE A 240 -1.24 -2.31 -17.51
N ILE A 241 0.05 -2.35 -17.87
CA ILE A 241 0.96 -1.19 -17.85
C ILE A 241 0.47 -0.08 -18.81
N SER A 242 -0.06 -0.46 -19.97
CA SER A 242 -0.56 0.50 -20.96
C SER A 242 -1.92 1.10 -20.62
N THR A 243 -2.78 0.38 -19.88
CA THR A 243 -4.16 0.82 -19.64
C THR A 243 -4.37 1.35 -18.22
N PHE A 244 -3.98 0.59 -17.21
CA PHE A 244 -4.37 0.86 -15.82
C PHE A 244 -3.79 2.18 -15.29
N PRO A 245 -2.48 2.45 -15.45
CA PRO A 245 -1.92 3.73 -15.04
C PRO A 245 -2.60 4.92 -15.76
N VAL A 246 -2.89 4.81 -17.07
CA VAL A 246 -3.51 5.88 -17.90
C VAL A 246 -4.91 6.22 -17.42
N VAL A 247 -5.69 5.18 -17.12
CA VAL A 247 -7.03 5.34 -16.56
C VAL A 247 -6.95 5.97 -15.17
N LEU A 248 -6.04 5.50 -14.32
CA LEU A 248 -5.85 6.02 -12.96
C LEU A 248 -5.52 7.53 -12.99
N ASP A 249 -4.60 7.95 -13.87
CA ASP A 249 -4.24 9.35 -14.11
C ASP A 249 -5.42 10.21 -14.53
N THR A 250 -6.17 9.73 -15.53
CA THR A 250 -7.33 10.46 -16.04
C THR A 250 -8.40 10.63 -14.98
N VAL A 251 -8.69 9.57 -14.20
CA VAL A 251 -9.67 9.60 -13.11
C VAL A 251 -9.24 10.56 -12.00
N PHE A 252 -7.97 10.50 -11.57
CA PHE A 252 -7.46 11.39 -10.54
C PHE A 252 -7.43 12.85 -11.01
N LYS A 253 -6.90 13.16 -12.20
CA LYS A 253 -6.91 14.51 -12.77
C LYS A 253 -8.34 15.06 -12.87
N TYR A 254 -9.29 14.26 -13.34
CA TYR A 254 -10.69 14.66 -13.40
C TYR A 254 -11.28 14.94 -12.01
N TRP A 255 -11.00 14.07 -11.03
CA TRP A 255 -11.51 14.24 -9.68
C TRP A 255 -10.93 15.49 -8.99
N ILE A 256 -9.63 15.73 -9.16
CA ILE A 256 -8.94 16.95 -8.69
C ILE A 256 -9.55 18.18 -9.34
N PHE A 257 -9.68 18.20 -10.67
CA PHE A 257 -10.29 19.32 -11.39
C PHE A 257 -11.69 19.64 -10.86
N ARG A 258 -12.54 18.62 -10.68
CA ARG A 258 -13.88 18.79 -10.13
C ARG A 258 -13.86 19.27 -8.68
N TYR A 259 -12.89 18.84 -7.88
CA TYR A 259 -12.74 19.24 -6.49
C TYR A 259 -12.26 20.70 -6.35
N LEU A 260 -11.20 21.08 -7.07
CA LEU A 260 -10.64 22.43 -7.06
C LEU A 260 -11.64 23.47 -7.57
N ASN A 261 -12.37 23.16 -8.65
CA ASN A 261 -13.42 24.05 -9.19
C ASN A 261 -14.55 24.35 -8.20
N LYS A 262 -14.80 23.47 -7.23
CA LYS A 262 -15.83 23.70 -6.19
C LYS A 262 -15.35 24.58 -5.05
N ILE A 263 -14.04 24.71 -4.83
CA ILE A 263 -13.47 25.36 -3.63
C ILE A 263 -12.91 26.74 -3.95
N SER A 264 -12.20 26.92 -5.07
CA SER A 264 -11.73 28.24 -5.49
C SER A 264 -11.32 28.28 -6.96
N PRO A 265 -11.82 29.24 -7.76
CA PRO A 265 -11.36 29.48 -9.13
C PRO A 265 -9.85 29.79 -9.23
N SER A 266 -9.24 30.34 -8.18
CA SER A 266 -7.81 30.67 -8.17
C SER A 266 -6.91 29.42 -8.11
N ALA A 267 -7.34 28.36 -7.44
CA ALA A 267 -6.60 27.10 -7.38
C ALA A 267 -6.61 26.36 -8.74
N VAL A 268 -7.67 26.57 -9.52
CA VAL A 268 -7.80 26.06 -10.90
C VAL A 268 -6.81 26.76 -11.83
N ALA A 269 -6.65 28.08 -11.70
CA ALA A 269 -5.65 28.83 -12.46
C ALA A 269 -4.21 28.38 -12.13
N THR A 270 -3.90 28.07 -10.87
CA THR A 270 -2.60 27.51 -10.48
C THR A 270 -2.36 26.12 -11.07
N TYR A 271 -3.37 25.24 -11.09
CA TYR A 271 -3.26 23.92 -11.72
C TYR A 271 -3.04 24.01 -13.23
N HIS A 272 -3.75 24.91 -13.92
CA HIS A 272 -3.52 25.16 -15.36
C HIS A 272 -2.08 25.62 -15.63
N ASN A 273 -1.56 26.57 -14.85
CA ASN A 273 -0.18 27.06 -15.00
C ASN A 273 0.90 26.02 -14.63
N MET A 274 0.55 24.92 -13.96
CA MET A 274 1.48 23.84 -13.61
C MET A 274 1.47 22.67 -14.61
N ASN A 275 0.41 22.56 -15.42
CA ASN A 275 0.22 21.49 -16.40
C ASN A 275 0.40 21.96 -17.87
N GLU A 276 0.47 23.26 -18.13
CA GLU A 276 1.06 23.84 -19.36
C GLU A 276 2.59 23.86 -19.25
#